data_AF-A0A662BCS6-F1
#
_entry.id   AF-A0A662BCS6-F1
#
_cell.length_a   1.000
_cell.length_b   1.000
_cell.length_c   1.000
_cell.angle_alpha   90.00
_cell.angle_beta   90.00
_cell.angle_gamma   90.00
#
_symmetry.space_group_name_H-M   'P 1'
#
loop_
_entity.id
_entity.type
_entity.pdbx_description
1 polymer ?
#
loop_
_entity_poly.entity_id
_entity_poly.type
_entity_poly.pdbx_seq_one_letter_code
_entity_poly.pdbx_strand_id
1 'polypeptide(L)'
;MKKLLIISIIGTMVLFTNKLANAQSQFIIVDTTITADCEFFPFGTVDTIYGLSFSGSVVLNSDSSLVRLVYIDGENNEWLLMEAYTLITNDTNIGYSKHCDETCYFDANPTASIVVEIIDASVTVDTLFSLTVLMA
;
A
#
# COMPACT_ATOMS: atom_id res chain seq x y z
N MET A 1 36.26 -30.49 55.34
CA MET A 1 36.06 -31.35 54.17
C MET A 1 34.60 -31.24 53.73
N LYS A 2 34.41 -30.99 52.43
CA LYS A 2 33.18 -31.14 51.61
C LYS A 2 31.93 -30.37 52.04
N LYS A 3 31.88 -29.08 51.66
CA LYS A 3 30.61 -28.37 51.46
C LYS A 3 29.94 -28.93 50.20
N LEU A 4 28.68 -29.28 50.37
CA LEU A 4 27.74 -29.82 49.39
C LEU A 4 27.65 -28.88 48.17
N LEU A 5 27.98 -29.39 46.98
CA LEU A 5 27.89 -28.66 45.71
C LEU A 5 27.11 -29.54 44.71
N ILE A 6 25.79 -29.56 44.85
CA ILE A 6 24.86 -30.00 43.81
C ILE A 6 23.65 -29.07 43.90
N ILE A 7 23.68 -27.96 43.17
CA ILE A 7 22.47 -27.19 42.85
C ILE A 7 22.38 -27.14 41.32
N SER A 8 21.61 -28.09 40.81
CA SER A 8 20.63 -27.96 39.74
C SER A 8 21.00 -27.12 38.51
N ILE A 9 21.33 -27.82 37.43
CA ILE A 9 21.21 -27.36 36.04
C ILE A 9 19.72 -27.14 35.74
N ILE A 10 19.23 -25.91 35.88
CA ILE A 10 17.96 -25.41 35.30
C ILE A 10 18.27 -23.95 34.94
N GLY A 11 18.50 -23.58 33.69
CA GLY A 11 17.56 -23.76 32.60
C GLY A 11 16.86 -22.43 32.33
N THR A 12 17.61 -21.43 31.87
CA THR A 12 17.02 -20.27 31.17
C THR A 12 17.74 -20.15 29.84
N MET A 13 17.48 -21.12 28.96
CA MET A 13 17.52 -20.88 27.53
C MET A 13 16.44 -19.83 27.27
N VAL A 14 16.85 -18.57 27.20
CA VAL A 14 16.00 -17.47 26.77
C VAL A 14 15.61 -17.80 25.33
N LEU A 15 14.42 -18.35 25.15
CA LEU A 15 13.79 -18.45 23.84
C LEU A 15 13.51 -17.02 23.41
N PHE A 16 14.43 -16.42 22.66
CA PHE A 16 14.09 -15.33 21.76
C PHE A 16 13.09 -15.90 20.76
N THR A 17 11.80 -15.82 21.11
CA THR A 17 10.75 -16.02 20.14
C THR A 17 10.80 -14.78 19.26
N ASN A 18 11.54 -14.87 18.16
CA ASN A 18 11.32 -13.97 17.05
C ASN A 18 9.86 -14.19 16.66
N LYS A 19 8.99 -13.25 17.04
CA LYS A 19 7.63 -13.20 16.48
C LYS A 19 7.83 -13.01 14.98
N LEU A 20 7.74 -14.11 14.24
CA LEU A 20 7.75 -14.08 12.79
C LEU A 20 6.50 -13.33 12.37
N ALA A 21 6.68 -12.05 12.06
CA ALA A 21 5.69 -11.24 11.38
C ALA A 21 5.38 -11.91 10.04
N ASN A 22 4.13 -12.36 9.85
CA ASN A 22 3.71 -12.90 8.56
C ASN A 22 3.16 -11.74 7.72
N ALA A 23 3.87 -11.43 6.64
CA ALA A 23 3.42 -10.45 5.68
C ALA A 23 2.23 -11.03 4.89
N GLN A 24 1.09 -10.35 4.95
CA GLN A 24 -0.14 -10.73 4.29
C GLN A 24 -0.54 -9.65 3.28
N SER A 25 -1.04 -10.06 2.12
CA SER A 25 -1.68 -9.13 1.19
C SER A 25 -3.19 -9.09 1.46
N GLN A 26 -3.74 -7.89 1.58
CA GLN A 26 -5.17 -7.64 1.63
C GLN A 26 -5.63 -7.00 0.33
N PHE A 27 -6.82 -7.41 -0.11
CA PHE A 27 -7.47 -6.91 -1.32
C PHE A 27 -8.63 -6.02 -0.92
N ILE A 28 -8.65 -4.80 -1.43
CA ILE A 28 -9.74 -3.84 -1.22
C ILE A 28 -10.38 -3.61 -2.59
N ILE A 29 -11.62 -4.08 -2.75
CA ILE A 29 -12.39 -3.85 -3.98
C ILE A 29 -12.93 -2.42 -3.93
N VAL A 30 -12.62 -1.64 -4.97
CA VAL A 30 -13.09 -0.26 -5.12
C VAL A 30 -14.16 -0.18 -6.21
N ASP A 31 -13.91 -0.80 -7.36
CA ASP A 31 -14.85 -0.93 -8.50
C ASP A 31 -15.53 0.40 -8.87
N THR A 32 -14.72 1.46 -9.03
CA THR A 32 -15.22 2.82 -9.24
C THR A 32 -14.43 3.53 -10.34
N THR A 33 -15.16 4.16 -11.26
CA THR A 33 -14.60 5.12 -12.23
C THR A 33 -14.71 6.54 -11.70
N ILE A 34 -13.57 7.23 -11.68
CA ILE A 34 -13.40 8.59 -11.18
C ILE A 34 -13.05 9.49 -12.36
N THR A 35 -13.73 10.64 -12.45
CA THR A 35 -13.66 11.57 -13.59
C THR A 35 -13.38 13.02 -13.17
N ALA A 36 -13.15 13.25 -11.88
CA ALA A 36 -12.84 14.54 -11.30
C ALA A 36 -12.03 14.34 -10.01
N ASP A 37 -11.35 15.39 -9.57
CA ASP A 37 -10.57 15.40 -8.34
C ASP A 37 -11.41 14.93 -7.15
N CYS A 38 -10.86 14.02 -6.34
CA CYS A 38 -11.51 13.56 -5.12
C CYS A 38 -10.51 12.94 -4.14
N GLU A 39 -10.99 12.67 -2.94
CA GLU A 39 -10.27 11.88 -1.94
C GLU A 39 -11.21 10.79 -1.42
N PHE A 40 -10.69 9.58 -1.23
CA PHE A 40 -11.45 8.47 -0.66
C PHE A 40 -10.61 7.68 0.35
N PHE A 41 -11.30 6.97 1.27
CA PHE A 41 -10.71 6.33 2.45
C PHE A 41 -10.92 4.80 2.41
N PRO A 42 -10.14 4.06 1.61
CA PRO A 42 -10.43 2.64 1.33
C PRO A 42 -9.97 1.68 2.44
N PHE A 43 -9.16 2.12 3.39
CA PHE A 43 -8.37 1.22 4.24
C PHE A 43 -9.12 0.68 5.46
N GLY A 44 -10.29 1.22 5.82
CA GLY A 44 -11.14 0.68 6.89
C GLY A 44 -10.40 0.51 8.23
N THR A 45 -10.13 -0.74 8.63
CA THR A 45 -9.46 -1.11 9.89
C THR A 45 -7.97 -1.44 9.73
N VAL A 46 -7.38 -1.16 8.57
CA VAL A 46 -5.97 -1.47 8.29
C VAL A 46 -5.11 -0.34 8.81
N ASP A 47 -4.56 -0.50 10.01
CA ASP A 47 -3.84 0.62 10.64
C ASP A 47 -2.46 0.89 10.02
N THR A 48 -1.83 -0.11 9.40
CA THR A 48 -0.46 0.01 8.88
C THR A 48 -0.27 -0.85 7.65
N ILE A 49 0.33 -0.25 6.61
CA ILE A 49 0.74 -0.94 5.39
C ILE A 49 2.25 -0.79 5.17
N TYR A 50 2.80 -1.74 4.43
CA TYR A 50 4.21 -1.84 4.05
C TYR A 50 4.39 -1.79 2.53
N GLY A 51 3.30 -1.57 1.81
CA GLY A 51 3.25 -1.51 0.36
C GLY A 51 1.81 -1.39 -0.11
N LEU A 52 1.61 -0.67 -1.19
CA LEU A 52 0.34 -0.46 -1.86
C LEU A 52 0.57 -0.65 -3.36
N SER A 53 -0.38 -1.28 -4.01
CA SER A 53 -0.45 -1.34 -5.47
C SER A 53 -1.92 -1.34 -5.90
N PHE A 54 -2.21 -1.08 -7.16
CA PHE A 54 -3.56 -1.08 -7.69
C PHE A 54 -3.67 -1.84 -9.02
N SER A 55 -4.88 -2.30 -9.31
CA SER A 55 -5.30 -2.72 -10.64
C SER A 55 -6.46 -1.85 -11.09
N GLY A 56 -6.48 -1.54 -12.39
CA GLY A 56 -7.44 -0.61 -12.94
C GLY A 56 -7.10 -0.19 -14.36
N SER A 57 -7.72 0.89 -14.82
CA SER A 57 -7.42 1.48 -16.13
C SER A 57 -7.49 2.99 -16.10
N VAL A 58 -6.77 3.64 -17.02
CA VAL A 58 -6.81 5.08 -17.25
C VAL A 58 -7.23 5.35 -18.68
N VAL A 59 -8.05 6.39 -18.88
CA VAL A 59 -8.36 6.96 -20.20
C VAL A 59 -7.92 8.42 -20.24
N LEU A 60 -7.06 8.75 -21.19
CA LEU A 60 -6.57 10.11 -21.50
C LEU A 60 -7.35 10.65 -22.71
N ASN A 61 -8.12 11.73 -22.55
CA ASN A 61 -9.00 12.27 -23.59
C ASN A 61 -8.35 13.33 -24.50
N SER A 62 -7.22 13.92 -24.10
CA SER A 62 -6.50 14.94 -24.87
C SER A 62 -5.01 14.99 -24.56
N ASP A 63 -4.27 15.81 -25.30
CA ASP A 63 -2.85 16.08 -25.07
C ASP A 63 -2.58 16.76 -23.71
N SER A 64 -3.61 17.30 -23.05
CA SER A 64 -3.52 17.90 -21.72
C SER A 64 -3.94 16.95 -20.58
N SER A 65 -4.30 15.71 -20.90
CA SER A 65 -4.80 14.77 -19.92
C SER A 65 -3.77 14.39 -18.87
N LEU A 66 -4.22 14.32 -17.62
CA LEU A 66 -3.43 13.88 -16.47
C LEU A 66 -4.33 13.07 -15.53
N VAL A 67 -3.80 11.97 -15.02
CA VAL A 67 -4.32 11.28 -13.84
C VAL A 67 -3.16 11.07 -12.87
N ARG A 68 -3.38 11.38 -11.59
CA ARG A 68 -2.53 10.92 -10.49
C ARG A 68 -3.38 10.24 -9.43
N LEU A 69 -2.90 9.11 -8.94
CA LEU A 69 -3.33 8.51 -7.68
C LEU A 69 -2.23 8.74 -6.66
N VAL A 70 -2.54 9.44 -5.58
CA VAL A 70 -1.59 9.78 -4.51
C VAL A 70 -2.09 9.14 -3.22
N TYR A 71 -1.26 8.31 -2.61
CA TYR A 71 -1.51 7.77 -1.29
C TYR A 71 -1.11 8.82 -0.24
N ILE A 72 -2.03 9.12 0.66
CA ILE A 72 -1.78 9.97 1.82
C ILE A 72 -1.70 9.06 3.04
N ASP A 73 -0.60 9.14 3.77
CA ASP A 73 -0.45 8.40 5.02
C ASP A 73 -1.05 9.10 6.22
N GLY A 74 -1.10 8.40 7.36
CA GLY A 74 -1.61 8.92 8.63
C GLY A 74 -0.77 10.04 9.24
N GLU A 75 0.41 10.34 8.69
CA GLU A 75 1.25 11.50 9.02
C GLU A 75 1.13 12.61 7.97
N ASN A 76 0.24 12.45 6.99
CA ASN A 76 -0.05 13.39 5.93
C ASN A 76 1.10 13.56 4.91
N ASN A 77 1.99 12.57 4.81
CA ASN A 77 2.96 12.50 3.71
C ASN A 77 2.31 11.92 2.45
N GLU A 78 2.77 12.40 1.31
CA GLU A 78 2.28 12.04 -0.01
C GLU A 78 3.21 11.03 -0.68
N TRP A 79 2.63 9.99 -1.29
CA TRP A 79 3.36 8.96 -2.02
C TRP A 79 2.66 8.67 -3.34
N LEU A 80 3.40 8.71 -4.45
CA LEU A 80 2.79 8.48 -5.76
C LEU A 80 2.45 7.01 -5.98
N LEU A 81 1.16 6.69 -6.13
CA LEU A 81 0.70 5.35 -6.45
C LEU A 81 0.75 5.08 -7.96
N MET A 82 0.29 6.04 -8.75
CA MET A 82 0.32 5.97 -10.21
C MET A 82 0.21 7.36 -10.83
N GLU A 83 0.95 7.59 -11.89
CA GLU A 83 0.78 8.74 -12.78
C GLU A 83 0.60 8.31 -14.25
N ALA A 84 -0.29 9.01 -14.96
CA ALA A 84 -0.50 8.84 -16.41
C ALA A 84 -0.79 10.18 -17.09
N TYR A 85 -0.01 10.50 -18.13
CA TYR A 85 -0.23 11.65 -19.02
C TYR A 85 0.43 11.43 -20.38
N THR A 86 0.01 12.19 -21.38
CA THR A 86 0.37 12.01 -22.79
C THR A 86 1.86 12.20 -23.13
N LEU A 87 2.68 12.74 -22.23
CA LEU A 87 4.13 12.86 -22.46
C LEU A 87 4.93 11.63 -21.99
N ILE A 88 4.36 10.77 -21.15
CA ILE A 88 5.03 9.54 -20.66
C ILE A 88 4.48 8.27 -21.29
N THR A 89 3.36 8.35 -22.00
CA THR A 89 2.76 7.23 -22.71
C THR A 89 2.08 7.70 -23.99
N ASN A 90 2.15 6.86 -25.03
CA ASN A 90 1.46 7.09 -26.31
C ASN A 90 0.05 6.48 -26.33
N ASP A 91 -0.29 5.69 -25.31
CA ASP A 91 -1.59 5.02 -25.22
C ASP A 91 -2.60 5.93 -24.53
N THR A 92 -3.78 6.09 -25.14
CA THR A 92 -4.90 6.84 -24.52
C THR A 92 -5.75 5.97 -23.60
N ASN A 93 -5.59 4.64 -23.65
CA ASN A 93 -6.24 3.70 -22.76
C ASN A 93 -5.19 2.74 -22.20
N ILE A 94 -4.96 2.81 -20.90
CA ILE A 94 -3.84 2.13 -20.23
C ILE A 94 -4.43 1.19 -19.18
N GLY A 95 -4.09 -0.10 -19.27
CA GLY A 95 -4.45 -1.10 -18.26
C GLY A 95 -3.32 -1.32 -17.26
N TYR A 96 -3.65 -1.28 -15.98
CA TYR A 96 -2.72 -1.52 -14.88
C TYR A 96 -3.08 -2.83 -14.16
N SER A 97 -2.06 -3.65 -13.90
CA SER A 97 -2.18 -4.89 -13.14
C SER A 97 -1.18 -4.89 -12.00
N LYS A 98 -1.68 -4.77 -10.76
CA LYS A 98 -0.87 -4.72 -9.53
C LYS A 98 0.30 -3.73 -9.65
N HIS A 99 0.02 -2.54 -10.16
CA HIS A 99 0.99 -1.49 -10.42
C HIS A 99 1.20 -0.62 -9.18
N CYS A 100 2.41 -0.09 -9.06
CA CYS A 100 2.82 0.87 -8.05
C CYS A 100 4.02 1.66 -8.60
N ASP A 101 4.06 2.96 -8.35
CA ASP A 101 5.22 3.80 -8.63
C ASP A 101 6.13 3.89 -7.39
N GLU A 102 5.82 4.77 -6.43
CA GLU A 102 6.60 4.93 -5.19
C GLU A 102 6.12 4.01 -4.07
N THR A 103 4.94 3.44 -4.23
CA THR A 103 4.21 2.78 -3.14
C THR A 103 4.45 1.28 -3.01
N CYS A 104 5.30 0.70 -3.85
CA CYS A 104 5.51 -0.75 -3.88
C CYS A 104 5.98 -1.32 -2.52
N TYR A 105 6.81 -0.56 -1.81
CA TYR A 105 7.35 -0.91 -0.50
C TYR A 105 7.57 0.35 0.33
N PHE A 106 7.10 0.32 1.57
CA PHE A 106 7.34 1.35 2.58
C PHE A 106 7.88 0.71 3.86
N ASP A 107 8.48 1.55 4.72
CA ASP A 107 8.52 1.24 6.15
C ASP A 107 7.10 1.28 6.73
N ALA A 108 6.91 0.82 7.97
CA ALA A 108 5.59 0.76 8.62
C ALA A 108 4.86 2.11 8.52
N ASN A 109 3.89 2.19 7.60
CA ASN A 109 3.25 3.44 7.22
C ASN A 109 1.76 3.42 7.60
N PRO A 110 1.29 4.38 8.42
CA PRO A 110 -0.11 4.41 8.86
C PRO A 110 -1.03 4.75 7.69
N THR A 111 -2.15 4.05 7.54
CA THR A 111 -3.06 4.34 6.42
C THR A 111 -3.91 5.58 6.66
N ALA A 112 -4.19 6.34 5.60
CA ALA A 112 -5.23 7.36 5.63
C ALA A 112 -6.14 7.30 4.39
N SER A 113 -5.67 7.78 3.24
CA SER A 113 -6.53 8.00 2.08
C SER A 113 -5.80 7.88 0.74
N ILE A 114 -6.59 7.92 -0.34
CA ILE A 114 -6.10 8.12 -1.69
C ILE A 114 -6.73 9.38 -2.25
N VAL A 115 -5.88 10.29 -2.71
CA VAL A 115 -6.24 11.47 -3.47
C VAL A 115 -6.13 11.13 -4.96
N VAL A 116 -7.13 11.55 -5.72
CA VAL A 116 -7.19 11.42 -7.18
C VAL A 116 -7.17 12.81 -7.77
N GLU A 117 -6.26 13.05 -8.71
CA GLU A 117 -6.14 14.31 -9.43
C GLU A 117 -6.35 14.05 -10.92
N ILE A 118 -7.29 14.75 -11.54
CA ILE A 118 -7.73 14.53 -12.92
C ILE A 118 -7.75 15.83 -13.70
N ILE A 119 -7.09 15.82 -14.85
CA ILE A 119 -7.26 16.81 -15.92
C ILE A 119 -7.71 16.04 -17.16
N ASP A 120 -8.91 16.33 -17.66
CA ASP A 120 -9.46 15.78 -18.91
C ASP A 120 -9.19 14.27 -19.12
N ALA A 121 -9.43 13.47 -18.08
CA ALA A 121 -9.13 12.05 -18.07
C ALA A 121 -10.11 11.29 -17.17
N SER A 122 -9.97 9.97 -17.11
CA SER A 122 -10.67 9.15 -16.12
C SER A 122 -9.80 8.00 -15.67
N VAL A 123 -10.05 7.53 -14.45
CA VAL A 123 -9.41 6.34 -13.90
C VAL A 123 -10.47 5.41 -13.33
N THR A 124 -10.38 4.13 -13.66
CA THR A 124 -11.11 3.07 -12.99
C THR A 124 -10.18 2.40 -12.02
N VAL A 125 -10.52 2.40 -10.75
CA VAL A 125 -9.81 1.66 -9.70
C VAL A 125 -10.63 0.41 -9.41
N ASP A 126 -10.12 -0.75 -9.83
CA ASP A 126 -10.80 -2.03 -9.61
C ASP A 126 -10.49 -2.56 -8.21
N THR A 127 -9.19 -2.62 -7.88
CA THR A 127 -8.71 -3.24 -6.65
C THR A 127 -7.42 -2.57 -6.16
N LEU A 128 -7.32 -2.37 -4.86
CA LEU A 128 -6.08 -2.04 -4.17
C LEU A 128 -5.53 -3.29 -3.47
N PHE A 129 -4.21 -3.43 -3.49
CA PHE A 129 -3.48 -4.50 -2.81
C PHE A 129 -2.59 -3.86 -1.76
N SER A 130 -2.93 -4.02 -0.49
CA SER A 130 -2.11 -3.56 0.63
C SER A 130 -1.29 -4.72 1.20
N LEU A 131 0.00 -4.48 1.43
CA LEU A 131 0.87 -5.37 2.19
C LEU A 131 0.76 -5.00 3.66
N THR A 132 0.33 -5.93 4.50
CA THR A 132 0.12 -5.75 5.94
C THR A 132 0.87 -6.83 6.71
N VAL A 133 1.01 -6.68 8.02
CA VAL A 133 1.54 -7.73 8.90
C VAL A 133 0.45 -8.13 9.89
N LEU A 134 0.14 -9.43 9.95
CA LEU A 134 -0.71 -9.95 11.01
C LEU A 134 0.14 -10.15 12.26
N MET A 135 -0.19 -9.45 13.35
CA MET A 135 0.42 -9.77 14.65
C MET A 135 -0.22 -11.05 15.20
N ALA A 136 0.58 -12.12 15.27
CA ALA A 136 0.24 -13.36 15.96
C ALA A 136 0.46 -13.27 17.48
#